data_AF-K9XS37-F1
#
_entry.id   AF-K9XS37-F1
#
_cell.length_a   1.000
_cell.length_b   1.000
_cell.length_c   1.000
_cell.angle_alpha   90.00
_cell.angle_beta   90.00
_cell.angle_gamma   90.00
#
_symmetry.space_group_name_H-M   'P 1'
#
loop_
_entity.id
_entity.type
_entity.pdbx_description
1 polymer ?
#
loop_
_entity_poly.entity_id
_entity_poly.type
_entity_poly.pdbx_seq_one_letter_code
_entity_poly.pdbx_strand_id
1 'polypeptide(L)'
;MTNIWIELIQLLFNFKKQRGFTLVELLVVVLLFSALSIIALPNYVNQVEKARVAEAKVNLGVLNRSQQAYYFEKATFADDMSDLGTNLSISNGLYNYSIVTPITNTEVHHLAEPILKYAGDLKIMTSAVFRVENAFLYTVCESNTIGVTPAIVNGTPITCTNGQIIQ
;
A
#
# COMPACT_ATOMS: atom_id res chain seq x y z
N MET A 1 -62.89 26.80 -15.51
CA MET A 1 -61.46 27.11 -15.74
C MET A 1 -60.58 26.41 -14.68
N THR A 2 -60.85 25.13 -14.36
CA THR A 2 -60.23 24.44 -13.19
C THR A 2 -59.68 23.04 -13.50
N ASN A 3 -59.74 22.56 -14.74
CA ASN A 3 -59.45 21.15 -15.03
C ASN A 3 -58.13 20.91 -15.81
N ILE A 4 -57.37 21.97 -16.11
CA ILE A 4 -56.05 21.88 -16.81
C ILE A 4 -55.01 21.14 -15.96
N TRP A 5 -55.08 21.27 -14.64
CA TRP A 5 -54.18 20.59 -13.71
C TRP A 5 -54.41 19.07 -13.65
N ILE A 6 -55.65 18.61 -13.92
CA ILE A 6 -55.98 17.17 -13.93
C ILE A 6 -55.46 16.51 -15.22
N GLU A 7 -55.59 17.19 -16.37
CA GLU A 7 -55.03 16.69 -17.64
C GLU A 7 -53.49 16.66 -17.63
N LEU A 8 -52.83 17.62 -16.98
CA LEU A 8 -51.37 17.64 -16.85
C LEU A 8 -50.84 16.45 -16.01
N ILE A 9 -51.59 16.04 -14.97
CA ILE A 9 -51.23 14.88 -14.14
C ILE A 9 -51.43 13.57 -14.93
N GLN A 10 -52.47 13.47 -15.77
CA GLN A 10 -52.66 12.30 -16.64
C GLN A 10 -51.60 12.18 -17.73
N LEU A 11 -51.00 13.29 -18.16
CA LEU A 11 -49.90 13.31 -19.13
C LEU A 11 -48.56 12.87 -18.51
N LEU A 12 -48.35 13.13 -17.21
CA LEU A 12 -47.17 12.64 -16.47
C LEU A 12 -47.28 11.16 -16.05
N PHE A 13 -48.49 10.65 -15.82
CA PHE A 13 -48.75 9.25 -15.44
C PHE A 13 -49.27 8.39 -16.60
N ASN A 14 -48.99 8.77 -17.85
CA ASN A 14 -49.21 7.89 -19.00
C ASN A 14 -48.15 6.79 -19.01
N PHE A 15 -48.25 5.86 -18.07
CA PHE A 15 -47.63 4.55 -18.19
C PHE A 15 -48.31 3.84 -19.37
N LYS A 16 -47.82 4.13 -20.60
CA LYS A 16 -47.75 3.13 -21.68
C LYS A 16 -47.45 1.80 -20.99
N LYS A 17 -48.06 0.68 -21.42
CA LYS A 17 -47.76 -0.70 -20.95
C LYS A 17 -46.25 -0.99 -21.01
N GLN A 18 -45.51 -0.42 -20.08
CA GLN A 18 -44.12 -0.63 -19.78
C GLN A 18 -44.20 -1.85 -18.90
N ARG A 19 -43.62 -2.96 -19.38
CA ARG A 19 -43.39 -4.14 -18.55
C ARG A 19 -42.46 -3.68 -17.41
N GLY A 20 -43.05 -3.14 -16.35
CA GLY A 20 -42.34 -2.74 -15.15
C GLY A 20 -41.80 -3.98 -14.46
N PHE A 21 -40.58 -3.87 -13.93
CA PHE A 21 -40.00 -4.88 -13.05
C PHE A 21 -40.99 -5.21 -11.93
N THR A 22 -41.23 -6.51 -11.69
CA THR A 22 -42.07 -6.90 -10.56
C THR A 22 -41.32 -6.64 -9.26
N LEU A 23 -42.02 -6.26 -8.18
CA LEU A 23 -41.40 -6.01 -6.87
C LEU A 23 -40.69 -7.27 -6.34
N VAL A 24 -41.25 -8.45 -6.65
CA VAL A 24 -40.67 -9.75 -6.29
C VAL A 24 -39.38 -10.04 -7.05
N GLU A 25 -39.28 -9.63 -8.32
CA GLU A 25 -38.07 -9.82 -9.14
C GLU A 25 -36.91 -8.98 -8.61
N LEU A 26 -37.16 -7.74 -8.20
CA LEU A 26 -36.14 -6.92 -7.54
C LEU A 26 -35.78 -7.46 -6.15
N LEU A 27 -36.75 -8.02 -5.42
CA LEU A 27 -36.55 -8.59 -4.08
C LEU A 27 -35.63 -9.83 -4.10
N VAL A 28 -35.82 -10.75 -5.05
CA VAL A 28 -34.96 -11.92 -5.20
C VAL A 28 -33.54 -11.51 -5.63
N VAL A 29 -33.41 -10.49 -6.50
CA VAL A 29 -32.09 -10.00 -6.94
C VAL A 29 -31.29 -9.40 -5.78
N VAL A 30 -31.90 -8.56 -4.93
CA VAL A 30 -31.17 -8.00 -3.77
C VAL A 30 -30.85 -9.06 -2.72
N LEU A 31 -31.69 -10.09 -2.59
CA LEU A 31 -31.44 -11.24 -1.71
C LEU A 31 -30.25 -12.07 -2.20
N LEU A 32 -30.13 -12.31 -3.51
CA LEU A 32 -28.98 -13.02 -4.06
C LEU A 32 -27.72 -12.15 -4.07
N PHE A 33 -27.84 -10.85 -4.35
CA PHE A 33 -26.71 -9.92 -4.33
C PHE A 33 -26.12 -9.76 -2.93
N SER A 34 -26.95 -9.78 -1.88
CA SER A 34 -26.48 -9.71 -0.50
C SER A 34 -25.68 -10.95 -0.11
N ALA A 35 -26.14 -12.15 -0.50
CA ALA A 35 -25.43 -13.40 -0.25
C ALA A 35 -24.04 -13.41 -0.90
N LEU A 36 -23.92 -12.94 -2.15
CA LEU A 36 -22.63 -12.84 -2.85
C LEU A 36 -21.72 -11.78 -2.26
N SER A 37 -22.26 -10.63 -1.84
CA SER A 37 -21.48 -9.51 -1.31
C SER A 37 -20.76 -9.86 -0.02
N ILE A 38 -21.36 -10.67 0.85
CA ILE A 38 -20.76 -11.11 2.13
C ILE A 38 -19.44 -11.86 1.89
N ILE A 39 -19.35 -12.67 0.84
CA ILE A 39 -18.15 -13.46 0.52
C ILE A 39 -17.11 -12.62 -0.23
N ALA A 40 -17.56 -11.73 -1.13
CA ALA A 40 -16.68 -10.96 -1.99
C ALA A 40 -15.98 -9.79 -1.27
N LEU A 41 -16.68 -9.08 -0.38
CA LEU A 41 -16.17 -7.87 0.27
C LEU A 41 -14.91 -8.08 1.12
N PRO A 42 -14.82 -9.06 2.05
CA PRO A 42 -13.62 -9.24 2.86
C PRO A 42 -12.39 -9.63 2.01
N ASN A 43 -12.61 -10.41 0.96
CA ASN A 43 -11.54 -10.78 0.03
C ASN A 43 -11.03 -9.56 -0.75
N TYR A 44 -11.92 -8.66 -1.16
CA TYR A 44 -11.53 -7.43 -1.85
C TYR A 44 -10.62 -6.53 -0.99
N VAL A 45 -10.97 -6.32 0.28
CA VAL A 45 -10.18 -5.47 1.20
C VAL A 45 -8.77 -6.02 1.38
N ASN A 46 -8.63 -7.32 1.64
CA ASN A 46 -7.32 -7.98 1.78
C ASN A 46 -6.45 -7.86 0.52
N GLN A 47 -7.04 -7.90 -0.67
CA GLN A 47 -6.30 -7.78 -1.93
C GLN A 47 -5.80 -6.35 -2.15
N VAL A 48 -6.59 -5.34 -1.75
CA VAL A 48 -6.17 -3.93 -1.78
C VAL A 48 -5.00 -3.69 -0.83
N GLU A 49 -5.03 -4.26 0.38
CA GLU A 49 -3.92 -4.15 1.33
C GLU A 49 -2.63 -4.78 0.78
N LYS A 50 -2.72 -6.01 0.23
CA LYS A 50 -1.57 -6.66 -0.40
C LYS A 50 -0.99 -5.84 -1.56
N ALA A 51 -1.84 -5.19 -2.35
CA ALA A 51 -1.39 -4.32 -3.43
C ALA A 51 -0.62 -3.09 -2.88
N ARG A 52 -1.09 -2.50 -1.78
CA ARG A 52 -0.39 -1.38 -1.10
C ARG A 52 0.96 -1.80 -0.53
N VAL A 53 1.03 -2.98 0.10
CA VAL A 53 2.30 -3.55 0.60
C VAL A 53 3.25 -3.84 -0.56
N ALA A 54 2.75 -4.38 -1.67
CA ALA A 54 3.56 -4.63 -2.87
C ALA A 54 4.13 -3.34 -3.47
N GLU A 55 3.35 -2.26 -3.50
CA GLU A 55 3.80 -0.95 -3.95
C GLU A 55 4.96 -0.42 -3.10
N ALA A 56 4.81 -0.45 -1.78
CA ALA A 56 5.87 -0.02 -0.88
C ALA A 56 7.13 -0.89 -0.97
N LYS A 57 6.97 -2.20 -1.18
CA LYS A 57 8.09 -3.10 -1.46
C LYS A 57 8.84 -2.73 -2.73
N VAL A 58 8.13 -2.34 -3.79
CA VAL A 58 8.75 -1.84 -5.03
C VAL A 58 9.51 -0.54 -4.77
N ASN A 59 8.92 0.39 -4.02
CA ASN A 59 9.56 1.67 -3.70
C ASN A 59 10.80 1.50 -2.82
N LEU A 60 10.75 0.67 -1.77
CA LEU A 60 11.92 0.30 -0.97
C LEU A 60 12.99 -0.38 -1.84
N GLY A 61 12.58 -1.21 -2.80
CA GLY A 61 13.49 -1.80 -3.78
C GLY A 61 14.19 -0.76 -4.67
N VAL A 62 13.49 0.31 -5.06
CA VAL A 62 14.08 1.46 -5.79
C VAL A 62 15.08 2.20 -4.88
N LEU A 63 14.72 2.46 -3.62
CA LEU A 63 15.63 3.11 -2.65
C LEU A 63 16.90 2.29 -2.43
N ASN A 64 16.77 0.98 -2.26
CA ASN A 64 17.91 0.07 -2.10
C ASN A 64 18.86 0.10 -3.31
N ARG A 65 18.32 0.13 -4.53
CA ARG A 65 19.14 0.23 -5.75
C ARG A 65 19.78 1.60 -5.89
N SER A 66 19.07 2.65 -5.51
CA SER A 66 19.57 4.03 -5.59
C SER A 66 20.70 4.27 -4.57
N GLN A 67 20.59 3.70 -3.37
CA GLN A 67 21.66 3.70 -2.37
C GLN A 67 22.90 2.95 -2.85
N GLN A 68 22.73 1.80 -3.53
CA GLN A 68 23.86 1.09 -4.13
C GLN A 68 24.52 1.93 -5.23
N ALA A 69 23.73 2.56 -6.11
CA ALA A 69 24.26 3.46 -7.15
C ALA A 69 25.02 4.64 -6.54
N TYR A 70 24.45 5.30 -5.53
CA TYR A 70 25.10 6.39 -4.81
C TYR A 70 26.41 5.93 -4.16
N TYR A 71 26.43 4.75 -3.56
CA TYR A 71 27.65 4.16 -2.99
C TYR A 71 28.71 3.89 -4.06
N PHE A 72 28.33 3.44 -5.25
CA PHE A 72 29.30 3.27 -6.35
C PHE A 72 29.96 4.59 -6.79
N GLU A 73 29.25 5.72 -6.65
CA GLU A 73 29.77 7.03 -7.04
C GLU A 73 30.54 7.74 -5.92
N LYS A 74 30.11 7.59 -4.66
CA LYS A 74 30.62 8.35 -3.52
C LYS A 74 31.38 7.52 -2.49
N ALA A 75 31.35 6.19 -2.62
CA ALA A 75 31.88 5.23 -1.64
C ALA A 75 31.29 5.34 -0.23
N THR A 76 30.14 6.00 -0.10
CA THR A 76 29.36 6.16 1.14
C THR A 76 27.88 5.99 0.81
N PHE A 77 27.05 5.61 1.78
CA PHE A 77 25.60 5.68 1.60
C PHE A 77 25.10 7.12 1.77
N ALA A 78 23.97 7.45 1.16
CA ALA A 78 23.32 8.74 1.31
C ALA A 78 22.55 8.78 2.65
N ASP A 79 22.65 9.88 3.36
CA ASP A 79 21.90 10.20 4.57
C ASP A 79 20.62 11.01 4.27
N ASP A 80 20.60 11.74 3.15
CA ASP A 80 19.43 12.46 2.66
C ASP A 80 18.78 11.73 1.45
N MET A 81 17.45 11.74 1.41
CA MET A 81 16.66 11.17 0.31
C MET A 81 16.82 11.97 -1.00
N SER A 82 17.13 13.27 -0.89
CA SER A 82 17.33 14.15 -2.05
C SER A 82 18.60 13.81 -2.85
N ASP A 83 19.61 13.22 -2.20
CA ASP A 83 20.85 12.80 -2.84
C ASP A 83 20.71 11.54 -3.71
N LEU A 84 19.63 10.77 -3.51
CA LEU A 84 19.40 9.52 -4.23
C LEU A 84 18.91 9.72 -5.66
N GLY A 85 18.60 10.96 -6.06
CA GLY A 85 18.18 11.29 -7.43
C GLY A 85 16.92 10.56 -7.90
N THR A 86 16.11 10.05 -6.97
CA THR A 86 14.89 9.30 -7.29
C THR A 86 13.69 10.22 -7.45
N ASN A 87 12.78 9.89 -8.37
CA ASN A 87 11.48 10.57 -8.47
C ASN A 87 10.47 10.08 -7.41
N LEU A 88 10.95 9.44 -6.33
CA LEU A 88 10.08 8.98 -5.25
C LEU A 88 9.74 10.16 -4.35
N SER A 89 8.45 10.44 -4.22
CA SER A 89 7.95 11.36 -3.21
C SER A 89 8.19 10.75 -1.82
N ILE A 90 8.72 11.55 -0.90
CA ILE A 90 8.89 11.20 0.53
C ILE A 90 7.56 10.73 1.15
N SER A 91 6.43 11.16 0.57
CA SER A 91 5.11 10.61 0.88
C SER A 91 4.34 10.33 -0.41
N ASN A 92 3.81 9.11 -0.57
CA ASN A 92 2.93 8.75 -1.69
C ASN A 92 1.44 8.67 -1.29
N GLY A 93 1.05 9.33 -0.19
CA GLY A 93 -0.32 9.28 0.33
C GLY A 93 -0.74 7.93 0.95
N LEU A 94 0.14 6.93 0.93
CA LEU A 94 -0.01 5.65 1.62
C LEU A 94 1.07 5.47 2.70
N TYR A 95 2.32 5.68 2.30
CA TYR A 95 3.51 5.55 3.14
C TYR A 95 4.35 6.82 3.09
N ASN A 96 5.02 7.10 4.19
CA ASN A 96 6.13 8.03 4.30
C ASN A 96 7.44 7.23 4.29
N TYR A 97 8.35 7.62 3.41
CA TYR A 97 9.66 6.99 3.25
C TYR A 97 10.73 7.86 3.88
N SER A 98 11.57 7.28 4.72
CA SER A 98 12.70 7.97 5.34
C SER A 98 13.93 7.07 5.37
N ILE A 99 15.11 7.70 5.37
CA ILE A 99 16.36 7.03 5.74
C ILE A 99 16.46 7.12 7.25
N VAL A 100 16.73 5.98 7.89
CA VAL A 100 16.81 5.88 9.35
C VAL A 100 18.14 5.33 9.78
N THR A 101 18.53 5.65 11.01
CA THR A 101 19.76 5.13 11.61
C THR A 101 19.63 3.63 11.93
N PRO A 102 20.74 2.87 11.87
CA PRO A 102 22.10 3.33 11.63
C PRO A 102 22.39 3.68 10.16
N ILE A 103 23.25 4.68 9.95
CA ILE A 103 23.79 5.03 8.62
C ILE A 103 25.30 5.01 8.79
N THR A 104 25.96 4.05 8.15
CA THR A 104 27.41 3.89 8.21
C THR A 104 27.96 3.59 6.81
N ASN A 105 29.27 3.44 6.64
CA ASN A 105 29.83 3.01 5.36
C ASN A 105 29.51 1.55 5.00
N THR A 106 28.92 0.78 5.93
CA THR A 106 28.60 -0.64 5.74
C THR A 106 27.11 -0.94 5.78
N GLU A 107 26.26 0.00 6.19
CA GLU A 107 24.82 -0.20 6.22
C GLU A 107 24.04 1.10 6.08
N VAL A 108 22.87 1.03 5.45
CA VAL A 108 21.87 2.08 5.42
C VAL A 108 20.48 1.47 5.50
N HIS A 109 19.61 2.10 6.26
CA HIS A 109 18.27 1.60 6.52
C HIS A 109 17.23 2.57 5.99
N HIS A 110 16.14 2.02 5.46
CA HIS A 110 14.97 2.76 5.02
C HIS A 110 13.76 2.30 5.79
N LEU A 111 12.86 3.23 6.02
CA LEU A 111 11.62 3.02 6.73
C LEU A 111 10.48 3.51 5.86
N ALA A 112 9.46 2.67 5.71
CA ALA A 112 8.18 2.99 5.12
C ALA A 112 7.11 2.89 6.21
N GLU A 113 6.73 4.04 6.77
CA GLU A 113 5.67 4.16 7.76
C GLU A 113 4.34 4.50 7.09
N PRO A 114 3.24 3.80 7.40
CA PRO A 114 1.93 4.17 6.88
C PRO A 114 1.53 5.55 7.41
N ILE A 115 0.90 6.35 6.56
CA ILE A 115 0.37 7.65 7.00
C ILE A 115 -0.72 7.44 8.06
N LEU A 116 -0.98 8.45 8.91
CA LEU A 116 -1.93 8.36 10.03
C LEU A 116 -3.32 7.82 9.64
N LYS A 117 -3.76 8.06 8.40
CA LYS A 117 -5.02 7.54 7.86
C LYS A 117 -5.09 6.00 7.80
N TYR A 118 -3.95 5.35 7.63
CA TYR A 118 -3.81 3.91 7.52
C TYR A 118 -3.01 3.30 8.67
N ALA A 119 -2.74 4.08 9.72
CA ALA A 119 -2.09 3.61 10.94
C ALA A 119 -3.00 2.59 11.63
N GLY A 120 -2.62 1.31 11.57
CA GLY A 120 -3.39 0.17 12.11
C GLY A 120 -3.85 -0.83 11.04
N ASP A 121 -4.08 -0.37 9.80
CA ASP A 121 -4.46 -1.24 8.68
C ASP A 121 -3.24 -1.71 7.89
N LEU A 122 -2.25 -0.84 7.73
CA LEU A 122 -1.04 -1.12 6.98
C LEU A 122 0.12 -1.43 7.92
N LYS A 123 0.89 -2.46 7.56
CA LYS A 123 2.14 -2.82 8.25
C LYS A 123 3.25 -1.82 7.93
N ILE A 124 4.13 -1.61 8.89
CA ILE A 124 5.39 -0.88 8.71
C ILE A 124 6.33 -1.79 7.93
N MET A 125 7.05 -1.22 6.97
CA MET A 125 8.10 -1.93 6.27
C MET A 125 9.43 -1.23 6.48
N THR A 126 10.48 -2.02 6.67
CA THR A 126 11.84 -1.53 6.72
C THR A 126 12.69 -2.28 5.74
N SER A 127 13.64 -1.59 5.13
CA SER A 127 14.67 -2.23 4.32
C SER A 127 16.03 -1.80 4.79
N ALA A 128 17.04 -2.61 4.49
CA ALA A 128 18.41 -2.22 4.70
C ALA A 128 19.26 -2.73 3.54
N VAL A 129 20.29 -1.95 3.22
CA VAL A 129 21.37 -2.34 2.32
C VAL A 129 22.62 -2.43 3.15
N PHE A 130 23.29 -3.57 3.08
CA PHE A 130 24.55 -3.84 3.75
C PHE A 130 25.65 -4.02 2.72
N ARG A 131 26.83 -3.52 3.05
CA ARG A 131 28.08 -3.77 2.34
C ARG A 131 28.87 -4.81 3.11
N VAL A 132 28.97 -6.01 2.55
CA VAL A 132 29.80 -7.08 3.11
C VAL A 132 30.91 -7.37 2.12
N GLU A 133 32.14 -7.02 2.51
CA GLU A 133 33.33 -7.07 1.66
C GLU A 133 33.11 -6.34 0.32
N ASN A 134 33.00 -7.08 -0.78
CA ASN A 134 32.79 -6.53 -2.11
C ASN A 134 31.36 -6.74 -2.66
N ALA A 135 30.43 -7.25 -1.85
CA ALA A 135 29.04 -7.49 -2.22
C ALA A 135 28.06 -6.55 -1.51
N PHE A 136 26.91 -6.31 -2.13
CA PHE A 136 25.76 -5.68 -1.49
C PHE A 136 24.74 -6.75 -1.16
N LEU A 137 24.27 -6.75 0.09
CA LEU A 137 23.15 -7.54 0.54
C LEU A 137 22.01 -6.60 0.88
N TYR A 138 20.78 -6.98 0.58
CA TYR A 138 19.62 -6.21 1.01
C TYR A 138 18.55 -7.15 1.52
N THR A 139 17.70 -6.63 2.41
CA THR A 139 16.49 -7.32 2.83
C THR A 139 15.37 -6.32 3.04
N VAL A 140 14.14 -6.81 2.98
CA VAL A 140 12.94 -6.08 3.39
C VAL A 140 12.23 -6.86 4.48
N CYS A 141 11.93 -6.16 5.58
CA CYS A 141 11.21 -6.63 6.74
C CYS A 141 9.83 -5.99 6.81
N GLU A 142 8.84 -6.76 7.26
CA GLU A 142 7.53 -6.23 7.68
C GLU A 142 7.36 -6.34 9.19
N SER A 143 6.66 -5.38 9.79
CA SER A 143 6.26 -5.45 11.20
C SER A 143 5.02 -4.63 11.53
N ASN A 144 4.41 -4.98 12.65
CA ASN A 144 3.29 -4.27 13.26
C ASN A 144 3.77 -3.25 14.32
N THR A 145 5.06 -3.20 14.63
CA THR A 145 5.64 -2.29 15.63
C THR A 145 6.76 -1.44 15.04
N ILE A 146 6.91 -0.22 15.57
CA ILE A 146 8.00 0.69 15.21
C ILE A 146 9.30 0.14 15.82
N GLY A 147 10.42 0.30 15.11
CA GLY A 147 11.75 -0.11 15.59
C GLY A 147 12.27 -1.44 15.04
N VAL A 148 11.63 -1.98 14.00
CA VAL A 148 12.15 -3.14 13.27
C VAL A 148 13.25 -2.70 12.33
N THR A 149 14.49 -2.90 12.73
CA THR A 149 15.64 -2.70 11.85
C THR A 149 16.13 -4.07 11.39
N PRO A 150 16.31 -4.28 10.08
CA PRO A 150 17.04 -5.45 9.60
C PRO A 150 18.46 -5.38 10.16
N ALA A 151 19.01 -6.47 10.66
CA ALA A 151 20.36 -6.50 11.21
C ALA A 151 21.14 -7.70 10.66
N ILE A 152 22.45 -7.50 10.43
CA ILE A 152 23.37 -8.62 10.23
C ILE A 152 23.86 -9.09 11.59
N VAL A 153 23.55 -10.34 11.94
CA VAL A 153 24.09 -10.99 13.13
C VAL A 153 25.07 -12.08 12.68
N ASN A 154 26.32 -12.03 13.14
CA ASN A 154 27.33 -13.08 12.94
C ASN A 154 27.49 -13.60 11.50
N GLY A 155 27.53 -12.72 10.49
CA GLY A 155 27.99 -13.11 9.14
C GLY A 155 27.01 -13.95 8.31
N THR A 156 25.72 -13.54 8.27
CA THR A 156 24.57 -14.13 7.54
C THR A 156 23.96 -15.38 8.18
N PRO A 157 22.61 -15.44 8.31
CA PRO A 157 21.60 -14.67 7.56
C PRO A 157 21.16 -13.33 8.20
N ILE A 158 20.64 -12.42 7.37
CA ILE A 158 20.05 -11.15 7.82
C ILE A 158 18.76 -11.46 8.60
N THR A 159 18.60 -10.86 9.78
CA THR A 159 17.43 -11.07 10.64
C THR A 159 16.63 -9.79 10.79
N CYS A 160 15.30 -9.90 10.79
CA CYS A 160 14.40 -8.80 11.15
C CYS A 160 14.10 -8.87 12.64
N THR A 161 14.61 -7.93 13.43
CA THR A 161 14.27 -7.87 14.87
C THR A 161 12.82 -7.43 15.03
N ASN A 162 11.97 -8.27 15.65
CA ASN A 162 10.52 -8.02 15.83
C ASN A 162 9.69 -7.94 14.54
N GLY A 163 10.17 -8.52 13.43
CA GLY A 163 9.47 -8.53 12.14
C GLY A 163 9.68 -9.82 11.34
N GLN A 164 9.04 -9.90 10.18
CA GLN A 164 9.18 -11.03 9.25
C GLN A 164 9.92 -10.57 7.98
N ILE A 165 10.84 -11.38 7.48
CA ILE A 165 11.51 -11.16 6.19
C ILE A 165 10.51 -11.41 5.06
N ILE A 166 10.41 -10.46 4.12
CA ILE A 166 9.55 -10.56 2.94
C ILE A 166 10.33 -10.49 1.61
N GLN A 167 11.63 -10.15 1.66
CA GLN A 167 12.58 -10.26 0.54
C GLN A 167 14.03 -10.21 0.98
#